data_AF-A0A444WXJ7-F1
#
_entry.id   AF-A0A444WXJ7-F1
#
_cell.length_a   1.000
_cell.length_b   1.000
_cell.length_c   1.000
_cell.angle_alpha   90.00
_cell.angle_beta   90.00
_cell.angle_gamma   90.00
#
_symmetry.space_group_name_H-M   'P 1'
#
loop_
_entity.id
_entity.type
_entity.pdbx_description
1 polymer ?
#
loop_
_entity_poly.entity_id
_entity_poly.type
_entity_poly.pdbx_seq_one_letter_code
_entity_poly.pdbx_strand_id
1 'polypeptide(L)'
;MIGAVTYFWNRTTNNFHLPCGMIGMSLLDVAAITGLPINFSDCTPDMQPERHYNIVLSTSYSEFIAQNMGVEGTVVTNDEHVAFLFYWLNVIIFCSQSVQMSKFFLPLAALLHEGKALNLVKLLLEHIFEELGQFVHCLRDNCIISTGGPLWLLQLWLNPGGSGTDKHHIEGFRLAAYKPNFPNTQSDEDRFWTIFSLFHSCKDFYNDNLNFTPFMRHNCGPAWLANRNWTNLLAVQIIPTGLPQHKKERFKVTLYAPHFTARQLEFSQVIPSPLPQNSDPFCHITLTS
;
A
#
# COMPACT_ATOMS: atom_id res chain seq x y z
N MET A 1 5.98 3.40 16.27
CA MET A 1 5.56 4.44 15.30
C MET A 1 4.13 4.22 14.83
N ILE A 2 3.84 3.12 14.12
CA ILE A 2 2.50 2.81 13.58
C ILE A 2 1.40 2.96 14.64
N GLY A 3 1.54 2.33 15.81
CA GLY A 3 0.53 2.40 16.88
C GLY A 3 0.19 3.80 17.39
N ALA A 4 1.13 4.75 17.35
CA ALA A 4 0.86 6.15 17.71
C ALA A 4 0.18 6.91 16.57
N VAL A 5 0.64 6.69 15.34
CA VAL A 5 0.11 7.38 14.15
C VAL A 5 -1.32 6.93 13.82
N THR A 6 -1.68 5.69 14.15
CA THR A 6 -3.04 5.16 13.96
C THR A 6 -4.09 5.88 14.79
N TYR A 7 -3.73 6.62 15.85
CA TYR A 7 -4.67 7.50 16.56
C TYR A 7 -5.22 8.63 15.69
N PHE A 8 -4.48 9.02 14.66
CA PHE A 8 -4.89 10.05 13.72
C PHE A 8 -5.62 9.47 12.50
N TRP A 9 -5.71 8.14 12.35
CA TRP A 9 -6.32 7.50 11.20
C TRP A 9 -7.85 7.66 11.18
N ASN A 10 -8.39 8.12 10.06
CA ASN A 10 -9.82 8.20 9.82
C ASN A 10 -10.22 7.27 8.67
N ARG A 11 -10.93 6.18 9.01
CA ARG A 11 -11.41 5.15 8.06
C ARG A 11 -12.38 5.69 7.01
N THR A 12 -13.17 6.72 7.32
CA THR A 12 -14.13 7.29 6.35
C THR A 12 -13.41 7.98 5.21
N THR A 13 -12.31 8.68 5.51
CA THR A 13 -11.53 9.41 4.52
C THR A 13 -10.32 8.64 3.99
N ASN A 14 -9.94 7.53 4.62
CA ASN A 14 -8.68 6.81 4.39
C ASN A 14 -7.44 7.72 4.48
N ASN A 15 -7.43 8.62 5.46
CA ASN A 15 -6.36 9.60 5.67
C ASN A 15 -6.10 9.80 7.17
N PHE A 16 -4.92 10.30 7.51
CA PHE A 16 -4.58 10.74 8.86
C PHE A 16 -4.95 12.20 9.04
N HIS A 17 -5.61 12.52 10.16
CA HIS A 17 -6.10 13.84 10.50
C HIS A 17 -5.14 14.48 11.52
N LEU A 18 -4.30 15.40 11.04
CA LEU A 18 -3.36 16.17 11.86
C LEU A 18 -3.82 17.62 12.00
N PRO A 19 -3.27 18.40 12.95
CA PRO A 19 -3.60 19.83 13.07
C PRO A 19 -3.25 20.64 11.82
N CYS A 20 -2.24 20.24 11.04
CA CYS A 20 -1.88 20.85 9.76
C CYS A 20 -2.88 20.54 8.63
N GLY A 21 -3.69 19.49 8.79
CA GLY A 21 -4.67 19.01 7.81
C GLY A 21 -4.63 17.50 7.62
N MET A 22 -5.34 17.03 6.60
CA MET A 22 -5.32 15.62 6.20
C MET A 22 -4.02 15.30 5.46
N ILE A 23 -3.35 14.23 5.88
CA ILE A 23 -2.23 13.60 5.17
C ILE A 23 -2.59 12.15 4.88
N GLY A 24 -1.95 11.57 3.87
CA GLY A 24 -2.20 10.18 3.52
C GLY A 24 -1.28 9.69 2.43
N MET A 25 -1.19 8.37 2.34
CA MET A 25 -0.43 7.71 1.30
C MET A 25 -1.17 7.82 -0.04
N SER A 26 -0.48 8.33 -1.05
CA SER A 26 -0.99 8.43 -2.42
C SER A 26 -0.53 7.26 -3.28
N LEU A 27 -1.16 7.07 -4.45
CA LEU A 27 -0.67 6.10 -5.45
C LEU A 27 0.77 6.43 -5.89
N LEU A 28 1.14 7.71 -5.88
CA LEU A 28 2.48 8.15 -6.20
C LEU A 28 3.47 7.71 -5.11
N ASP A 29 3.13 7.84 -3.83
CA ASP A 29 3.98 7.38 -2.72
C ASP A 29 4.23 5.87 -2.80
N VAL A 30 3.15 5.08 -2.99
CA VAL A 30 3.26 3.62 -3.12
C VAL A 30 4.19 3.24 -4.26
N ALA A 31 4.02 3.87 -5.42
CA ALA A 31 4.80 3.55 -6.60
C ALA A 31 6.25 4.03 -6.50
N ALA A 32 6.51 5.14 -5.81
CA ALA A 32 7.85 5.62 -5.55
C ALA A 32 8.61 4.68 -4.60
N ILE A 33 7.94 4.16 -3.57
CA ILE A 33 8.55 3.23 -2.61
C ILE A 33 8.76 1.84 -3.22
N THR A 34 7.77 1.34 -3.96
CA THR A 34 7.79 -0.04 -4.50
C THR A 34 8.46 -0.15 -5.86
N GLY A 35 8.60 0.95 -6.59
CA GLY A 35 9.00 0.96 -8.00
C GLY A 35 7.94 0.38 -8.96
N LEU A 36 6.75 0.03 -8.46
CA LEU A 36 5.70 -0.57 -9.28
C LEU A 36 5.07 0.46 -10.25
N PRO A 37 4.74 0.05 -11.48
CA PRO A 37 4.09 0.90 -12.45
C PRO A 37 2.62 1.21 -12.08
N ILE A 38 2.20 2.45 -12.33
CA ILE A 38 0.85 2.96 -11.96
C ILE A 38 -0.12 3.01 -13.16
N ASN A 39 0.40 2.98 -14.39
CA ASN A 39 -0.37 3.24 -15.61
C ASN A 39 -1.06 2.00 -16.20
N PHE A 40 -1.29 0.98 -15.38
CA PHE A 40 -2.01 -0.22 -15.81
C PHE A 40 -3.49 -0.13 -15.46
N SER A 41 -4.30 -0.82 -16.28
CA SER A 41 -5.72 -1.01 -16.02
C SER A 41 -5.94 -1.68 -14.67
N ASP A 42 -7.09 -1.37 -14.06
CA ASP A 42 -7.50 -2.04 -12.84
C ASP A 42 -7.72 -3.53 -13.12
N CYS A 43 -7.48 -4.36 -12.11
CA CYS A 43 -7.75 -5.77 -12.23
C CYS A 43 -9.27 -5.96 -12.25
N THR A 44 -9.80 -6.51 -13.34
CA THR A 44 -11.23 -6.68 -13.50
C THR A 44 -11.66 -8.12 -13.16
N PRO A 45 -12.92 -8.31 -12.73
CA PRO A 45 -13.48 -9.62 -12.36
C PRO A 45 -13.33 -10.73 -13.39
N ASP A 46 -13.40 -10.34 -14.66
CA ASP A 46 -13.35 -11.17 -15.84
C ASP A 46 -11.92 -11.55 -16.24
N MET A 47 -10.90 -10.93 -15.64
CA MET A 47 -9.52 -11.34 -15.86
C MET A 47 -9.30 -12.73 -15.27
N GLN A 48 -9.10 -13.70 -16.14
CA GLN A 48 -8.73 -15.06 -15.79
C GLN A 48 -7.44 -15.44 -16.52
N PRO A 49 -6.55 -16.21 -15.87
CA PRO A 49 -5.40 -16.75 -16.56
C PRO A 49 -5.84 -17.69 -17.69
N GLU A 50 -5.16 -17.61 -18.81
CA GLU A 50 -5.42 -18.44 -20.00
C GLU A 50 -4.99 -19.89 -19.77
N ARG A 51 -3.99 -20.11 -18.91
CA ARG A 51 -3.43 -21.43 -18.64
C ARG A 51 -3.65 -21.86 -17.20
N HIS A 52 -3.67 -23.17 -16.99
CA HIS A 52 -3.59 -23.76 -15.67
C HIS A 52 -2.13 -24.03 -15.31
N TYR A 53 -1.76 -23.72 -14.07
CA TYR A 53 -0.41 -23.91 -13.54
C TYR A 53 -0.48 -24.88 -12.36
N ASN A 54 0.44 -25.84 -12.33
CA ASN A 54 0.43 -26.90 -11.32
C ASN A 54 1.16 -26.45 -10.05
N ILE A 55 0.49 -25.61 -9.27
CA ILE A 55 1.05 -25.09 -8.02
C ILE A 55 0.61 -25.95 -6.84
N VAL A 56 1.58 -26.58 -6.17
CA VAL A 56 1.33 -27.36 -4.95
C VAL A 56 1.13 -26.40 -3.79
N LEU A 57 -0.07 -26.41 -3.19
CA LEU A 57 -0.38 -25.60 -2.03
C LEU A 57 0.02 -26.34 -0.76
N SER A 58 0.71 -25.66 0.15
CA SER A 58 1.29 -26.25 1.36
C SER A 58 0.85 -25.50 2.62
N THR A 59 1.09 -26.12 3.78
CA THR A 59 0.66 -25.57 5.08
C THR A 59 1.60 -24.53 5.67
N SER A 60 2.82 -24.41 5.12
CA SER A 60 3.82 -23.42 5.52
C SER A 60 4.59 -22.89 4.32
N TYR A 61 5.21 -21.72 4.49
CA TYR A 61 6.04 -21.10 3.45
C TYR A 61 7.27 -21.94 3.09
N SER A 62 7.93 -22.58 4.07
CA SER A 62 9.11 -23.41 3.82
C SER A 62 8.77 -24.68 3.04
N GLU A 63 7.65 -25.32 3.39
CA GLU A 63 7.14 -26.48 2.65
C GLU A 63 6.72 -26.10 1.22
N PHE A 64 6.07 -24.95 1.06
CA PHE A 64 5.69 -24.43 -0.26
C PHE A 64 6.91 -24.23 -1.17
N ILE A 65 7.98 -23.62 -0.66
CA ILE A 65 9.22 -23.45 -1.40
C ILE A 65 9.79 -24.82 -1.78
N ALA A 66 9.92 -25.75 -0.84
CA ALA A 66 10.49 -27.06 -1.10
C ALA A 66 9.72 -27.89 -2.15
N GLN A 67 8.39 -27.70 -2.23
CA GLN A 67 7.53 -28.46 -3.15
C GLN A 67 7.43 -27.84 -4.56
N ASN A 68 7.65 -26.54 -4.71
CA ASN A 68 7.47 -25.82 -5.98
C ASN A 68 8.78 -25.28 -6.56
N MET A 69 9.90 -25.41 -5.86
CA MET A 69 11.21 -25.01 -6.36
C MET A 69 11.79 -26.08 -7.27
N GLY A 70 12.30 -25.64 -8.42
CA GLY A 70 13.02 -26.47 -9.38
C GLY A 70 14.38 -26.94 -8.89
N VAL A 71 15.01 -27.82 -9.68
CA VAL A 71 16.39 -28.25 -9.42
C VAL A 71 17.35 -27.12 -9.79
N GLU A 72 18.35 -26.88 -8.95
CA GLU A 72 19.35 -25.85 -9.22
C GLU A 72 20.07 -26.11 -10.55
N GLY A 73 20.21 -25.07 -11.37
CA GLY A 73 20.87 -25.15 -12.68
C GLY A 73 19.97 -25.61 -13.83
N THR A 74 18.70 -25.92 -13.59
CA THR A 74 17.73 -26.19 -14.68
C THR A 74 17.05 -24.91 -15.18
N VAL A 75 16.47 -24.97 -16.37
CA VAL A 75 15.66 -23.88 -16.92
C VAL A 75 14.40 -23.71 -16.06
N VAL A 76 14.12 -22.46 -15.67
CA VAL A 76 12.94 -22.13 -14.86
C VAL A 76 11.67 -22.46 -15.64
N THR A 77 10.80 -23.27 -15.05
CA THR A 77 9.51 -23.64 -15.66
C THR A 77 8.45 -22.56 -15.46
N ASN A 78 7.38 -22.60 -16.25
CA ASN A 78 6.24 -21.68 -16.07
C ASN A 78 5.59 -21.86 -14.68
N ASP A 79 5.47 -23.09 -14.21
CA ASP A 79 4.91 -23.42 -12.89
C ASP A 79 5.81 -22.85 -11.77
N GLU A 80 7.14 -22.99 -11.89
CA GLU A 80 8.10 -22.40 -10.94
C GLU A 80 8.02 -20.88 -10.93
N HIS A 81 7.89 -20.23 -12.09
CA HIS A 81 7.77 -18.78 -12.15
C HIS A 81 6.46 -18.27 -11.54
N VAL A 82 5.34 -18.95 -11.76
CA VAL A 82 4.06 -18.64 -11.11
C VAL A 82 4.14 -18.89 -9.60
N ALA A 83 4.78 -19.98 -9.16
CA ALA A 83 5.02 -20.24 -7.74
C ALA A 83 5.86 -19.14 -7.08
N PHE A 84 6.91 -18.67 -7.76
CA PHE A 84 7.74 -17.56 -7.32
C PHE A 84 6.92 -16.27 -7.19
N LEU A 85 6.15 -15.88 -8.21
CA LEU A 85 5.31 -14.69 -8.17
C LEU A 85 4.24 -14.80 -7.07
N PHE A 86 3.67 -15.98 -6.88
CA PHE A 86 2.70 -16.25 -5.84
C PHE A 86 3.30 -16.07 -4.44
N TYR A 87 4.51 -16.59 -4.23
CA TYR A 87 5.31 -16.37 -3.01
C TYR A 87 5.63 -14.89 -2.81
N TRP A 88 6.14 -14.23 -3.84
CA TRP A 88 6.52 -12.82 -3.81
C TRP A 88 5.34 -11.91 -3.43
N LEU A 89 4.16 -12.14 -4.03
CA LEU A 89 2.94 -11.41 -3.68
C LEU A 89 2.53 -11.64 -2.22
N ASN A 90 2.48 -12.89 -1.76
CA ASN A 90 2.06 -13.21 -0.39
C ASN A 90 3.03 -12.67 0.66
N VAL A 91 4.32 -12.91 0.49
CA VAL A 91 5.30 -12.73 1.57
C VAL A 91 5.96 -11.36 1.51
N ILE A 92 6.30 -10.88 0.31
CA ILE A 92 7.12 -9.69 0.13
C ILE A 92 6.26 -8.45 -0.08
N ILE A 93 5.25 -8.54 -0.97
CA ILE A 93 4.45 -7.36 -1.34
C ILE A 93 3.32 -7.12 -0.33
N PHE A 94 2.42 -8.09 -0.19
CA PHE A 94 1.23 -7.95 0.67
C PHE A 94 1.45 -8.44 2.11
N CYS A 95 2.55 -9.15 2.38
CA CYS A 95 2.90 -9.66 3.71
C CYS A 95 1.70 -10.32 4.44
N SER A 96 1.01 -11.23 3.74
CA SER A 96 -0.20 -11.93 4.20
C SER A 96 -0.09 -12.38 5.66
N GLN A 97 -1.12 -12.08 6.45
CA GLN A 97 -1.22 -12.49 7.86
C GLN A 97 -1.26 -14.02 8.05
N SER A 98 -1.57 -14.76 7.00
CA SER A 98 -1.74 -16.21 7.06
C SER A 98 -0.40 -16.92 7.13
N VAL A 99 -0.33 -17.97 7.97
CA VAL A 99 0.80 -18.93 8.00
C VAL A 99 0.89 -19.73 6.70
N GLN A 100 -0.24 -19.83 5.99
CA GLN A 100 -0.38 -20.49 4.70
C GLN A 100 -0.41 -19.47 3.56
N MET A 101 -0.01 -19.90 2.37
CA MET A 101 -0.16 -19.15 1.13
C MET A 101 -1.64 -18.79 0.87
N SER A 102 -1.98 -17.50 0.87
CA SER A 102 -3.34 -17.04 0.59
C SER A 102 -3.66 -17.26 -0.88
N LYS A 103 -4.59 -18.17 -1.15
CA LYS A 103 -5.01 -18.55 -2.52
C LYS A 103 -5.51 -17.37 -3.35
N PHE A 104 -5.93 -16.30 -2.68
CA PHE A 104 -6.34 -15.04 -3.31
C PHE A 104 -5.30 -14.52 -4.31
N PHE A 105 -4.00 -14.64 -4.00
CA PHE A 105 -2.93 -14.10 -4.85
C PHE A 105 -2.52 -15.03 -6.01
N LEU A 106 -3.03 -16.28 -6.08
CA LEU A 106 -2.59 -17.24 -7.09
C LEU A 106 -3.03 -16.82 -8.50
N PRO A 107 -4.30 -16.43 -8.74
CA PRO A 107 -4.69 -15.89 -10.05
C PRO A 107 -3.98 -14.60 -10.41
N LEU A 108 -3.63 -13.75 -9.44
CA LEU A 108 -2.82 -12.56 -9.70
C LEU A 108 -1.42 -12.93 -10.19
N ALA A 109 -0.78 -13.94 -9.56
CA ALA A 109 0.51 -14.45 -9.98
C ALA A 109 0.47 -15.04 -11.40
N ALA A 110 -0.58 -15.79 -11.72
CA ALA A 110 -0.79 -16.36 -13.06
C ALA A 110 -0.97 -15.27 -14.12
N LEU A 111 -1.80 -14.25 -13.86
CA LEU A 111 -2.00 -13.11 -14.74
C LEU A 111 -0.71 -12.30 -14.95
N LEU A 112 0.10 -12.11 -13.91
CA LEU A 112 1.41 -11.46 -14.01
C LEU A 112 2.37 -12.28 -14.89
N HIS A 113 2.40 -13.60 -14.72
CA HIS A 113 3.24 -14.47 -15.55
C HIS A 113 2.83 -14.42 -17.04
N GLU A 114 1.54 -14.31 -17.33
CA GLU A 114 1.00 -14.16 -18.69
C GLU A 114 1.20 -12.75 -19.28
N GLY A 115 1.87 -11.85 -18.54
CA GLY A 115 2.17 -10.50 -19.00
C GLY A 115 0.96 -9.57 -18.98
N LYS A 116 -0.11 -9.90 -18.25
CA LYS A 116 -1.26 -9.02 -18.09
C LYS A 116 -0.85 -7.79 -17.26
N ALA A 117 -1.26 -6.63 -17.74
CA ALA A 117 -1.02 -5.34 -17.08
C ALA A 117 -1.92 -5.19 -15.84
N LEU A 118 -1.34 -5.29 -14.64
CA LEU A 118 -2.06 -5.23 -13.38
C LEU A 118 -1.62 -4.03 -12.55
N ASN A 119 -2.58 -3.24 -12.07
CA ASN A 119 -2.32 -2.10 -11.19
C ASN A 119 -2.10 -2.54 -9.73
N LEU A 120 -0.95 -3.17 -9.47
CA LEU A 120 -0.56 -3.61 -8.12
C LEU A 120 -0.45 -2.45 -7.12
N VAL A 121 -0.14 -1.25 -7.59
CA VAL A 121 -0.07 -0.03 -6.77
C VAL A 121 -1.41 0.28 -6.12
N LYS A 122 -2.50 0.25 -6.90
CA LYS A 122 -3.86 0.47 -6.38
C LYS A 122 -4.28 -0.63 -5.40
N LEU A 123 -4.01 -1.89 -5.75
CA LEU A 123 -4.32 -3.03 -4.87
C LEU A 123 -3.56 -2.94 -3.54
N LEU A 124 -2.29 -2.53 -3.57
CA LEU A 124 -1.48 -2.40 -2.37
C LEU A 124 -1.93 -1.24 -1.49
N LEU A 125 -2.26 -0.08 -2.09
CA LEU A 125 -2.80 1.07 -1.36
C LEU A 125 -4.11 0.74 -0.66
N GLU A 126 -5.00 0.06 -1.37
CA GLU A 126 -6.29 -0.39 -0.84
C GLU A 126 -6.11 -1.34 0.34
N HIS A 127 -5.20 -2.32 0.21
CA HIS A 127 -4.91 -3.26 1.28
C HIS A 127 -4.39 -2.54 2.54
N ILE A 128 -3.55 -1.51 2.38
CA ILE A 128 -3.10 -0.68 3.52
C ILE A 128 -4.27 0.02 4.21
N PHE A 129 -5.22 0.56 3.46
CA PHE A 129 -6.38 1.24 4.03
C PHE A 129 -7.27 0.29 4.84
N GLU A 130 -7.52 -0.91 4.32
CA GLU A 130 -8.31 -1.92 5.03
C GLU A 130 -7.56 -2.43 6.27
N GLU A 131 -6.26 -2.73 6.16
CA GLU A 131 -5.43 -3.16 7.28
C GLU A 131 -5.35 -2.09 8.39
N LEU A 132 -5.19 -0.82 8.04
CA LEU A 132 -5.25 0.27 9.02
C LEU A 132 -6.62 0.41 9.67
N GLY A 133 -7.69 0.26 8.90
CA GLY A 133 -9.06 0.26 9.41
C GLY A 133 -9.32 -0.87 10.41
N GLN A 134 -8.84 -2.08 10.11
CA GLN A 134 -8.92 -3.24 11.01
C GLN A 134 -8.03 -3.06 12.25
N PHE A 135 -6.82 -2.55 12.07
CA PHE A 135 -5.88 -2.29 13.16
C PHE A 135 -6.46 -1.29 14.18
N VAL A 136 -7.01 -0.18 13.72
CA VAL A 136 -7.66 0.83 14.57
C VAL A 136 -8.90 0.27 15.27
N HIS A 137 -9.68 -0.57 14.57
CA HIS A 137 -10.82 -1.26 15.17
C HIS A 137 -10.34 -2.17 16.32
N CYS A 138 -9.28 -2.96 16.11
CA CYS A 138 -8.78 -3.82 17.19
C CYS A 138 -8.16 -3.08 18.36
N LEU A 139 -7.48 -1.96 18.11
CA LEU A 139 -7.01 -1.09 19.18
C LEU A 139 -8.17 -0.55 20.03
N ARG A 140 -9.29 -0.17 19.41
CA ARG A 140 -10.46 0.34 20.11
C ARG A 140 -11.13 -0.74 20.97
N ASP A 141 -11.27 -1.94 20.42
CA ASP A 141 -12.02 -3.04 21.03
C ASP A 141 -11.15 -3.94 21.91
N ASN A 142 -9.86 -3.61 22.06
CA ASN A 142 -8.85 -4.43 22.74
C ASN A 142 -8.80 -5.88 22.22
N CYS A 143 -9.03 -6.11 20.91
CA CYS A 143 -8.85 -7.42 20.30
C CYS A 143 -7.38 -7.74 20.00
N ILE A 144 -7.10 -9.04 19.86
CA ILE A 144 -5.78 -9.54 19.45
C ILE A 144 -5.42 -8.88 18.12
N ILE A 145 -4.33 -8.12 18.14
CA ILE A 145 -3.80 -7.44 16.97
C ILE A 145 -3.00 -8.46 16.16
N SER A 146 -3.54 -8.91 15.04
CA SER A 146 -2.79 -9.63 14.02
C SER A 146 -2.03 -8.60 13.17
N THR A 147 -0.71 -8.51 13.33
CA THR A 147 0.13 -7.45 12.71
C THR A 147 0.68 -7.79 11.32
N GLY A 148 0.04 -8.67 10.55
CA GLY A 148 0.45 -8.86 9.15
C GLY A 148 -0.08 -7.76 8.24
N GLY A 149 0.02 -7.99 6.93
CA GLY A 149 -0.28 -6.98 5.92
C GLY A 149 0.93 -6.08 5.59
N PRO A 150 0.82 -5.24 4.55
CA PRO A 150 1.90 -4.42 4.01
C PRO A 150 2.18 -3.17 4.86
N LEU A 151 2.08 -3.27 6.19
CA LEU A 151 2.37 -2.18 7.14
C LEU A 151 3.84 -1.71 7.04
N TRP A 152 4.73 -2.51 6.46
CA TRP A 152 6.08 -2.10 6.09
C TRP A 152 6.08 -0.86 5.18
N LEU A 153 5.11 -0.75 4.28
CA LEU A 153 5.01 0.37 3.35
C LEU A 153 4.60 1.65 4.09
N LEU A 154 3.70 1.52 5.06
CA LEU A 154 3.34 2.62 5.95
C LEU A 154 4.53 3.05 6.81
N GLN A 155 5.30 2.09 7.35
CA GLN A 155 6.51 2.38 8.11
C GLN A 155 7.54 3.17 7.27
N LEU A 156 7.74 2.81 6.00
CA LEU A 156 8.65 3.53 5.10
C LEU A 156 8.12 4.92 4.74
N TRP A 157 6.82 5.06 4.48
CA TRP A 157 6.21 6.34 4.15
C TRP A 157 6.25 7.33 5.32
N LEU A 158 6.00 6.86 6.54
CA LEU A 158 6.03 7.66 7.77
C LEU A 158 7.44 7.98 8.26
N ASN A 159 8.47 7.37 7.67
CA ASN A 159 9.82 7.53 8.17
C ASN A 159 10.25 9.01 8.03
N PRO A 160 10.54 9.71 9.14
CA PRO A 160 11.11 11.04 9.05
C PRO A 160 12.47 10.88 8.37
N GLY A 161 12.65 11.53 7.22
CA GLY A 161 13.92 11.51 6.49
C GLY A 161 15.05 11.75 7.49
N GLY A 162 15.98 10.79 7.56
CA GLY A 162 17.08 10.83 8.51
C GLY A 162 17.76 12.18 8.47
N SER A 163 17.99 12.76 9.65
CA SER A 163 18.79 13.96 9.85
C SER A 163 20.00 13.94 8.93
N GLY A 164 20.19 15.00 8.15
CA GLY A 164 21.19 15.07 7.11
C GLY A 164 22.59 14.71 7.61
N THR A 165 23.09 13.58 7.15
CA THR A 165 24.49 13.33 6.78
C THR A 165 24.50 12.08 5.91
N ASP A 166 25.12 12.25 4.75
CA ASP A 166 25.48 11.24 3.77
C ASP A 166 24.40 10.64 2.86
N LYS A 167 24.76 10.64 1.58
CA LYS A 167 24.11 10.00 0.44
C LYS A 167 23.96 8.49 0.70
N HIS A 168 22.98 8.10 1.50
CA HIS A 168 22.69 6.69 1.70
C HIS A 168 21.87 6.20 0.51
N HIS A 169 22.56 5.47 -0.36
CA HIS A 169 21.96 4.50 -1.27
C HIS A 169 20.85 3.77 -0.51
N ILE A 170 19.66 3.65 -1.10
CA ILE A 170 18.58 2.83 -0.55
C ILE A 170 19.08 1.38 -0.59
N GLU A 171 19.77 0.96 0.48
CA GLU A 171 20.20 -0.41 0.67
C GLU A 171 18.95 -1.17 1.08
N GLY A 172 18.30 -1.78 0.08
CA GLY A 172 17.14 -2.64 0.29
C GLY A 172 17.42 -3.64 1.40
N PHE A 173 16.40 -3.89 2.23
CA PHE A 173 16.32 -4.97 3.22
C PHE A 173 16.67 -4.71 4.69
N ARG A 174 17.09 -3.50 5.12
CA ARG A 174 17.23 -3.22 6.56
C ARG A 174 16.07 -2.41 7.15
N LEU A 175 14.83 -2.95 7.11
CA LEU A 175 13.67 -2.40 7.85
C LEU A 175 13.98 -2.16 9.34
N ALA A 176 14.87 -2.95 9.94
CA ALA A 176 15.33 -2.76 11.32
C ALA A 176 16.14 -1.47 11.55
N ALA A 177 16.81 -0.95 10.50
CA ALA A 177 17.52 0.33 10.53
C ALA A 177 16.59 1.54 10.31
N TYR A 178 15.36 1.30 9.83
CA TYR A 178 14.28 2.30 9.68
C TYR A 178 13.42 2.44 10.95
N LYS A 179 14.00 2.16 12.11
CA LYS A 179 13.42 2.63 13.38
C LYS A 179 13.80 4.10 13.51
N PRO A 180 12.85 5.03 13.70
CA PRO A 180 13.22 6.38 14.09
C PRO A 180 14.01 6.28 15.40
N ASN A 181 15.30 6.60 15.33
CA ASN A 181 16.16 6.63 16.50
C ASN A 181 15.77 7.87 17.30
N PHE A 182 14.97 7.66 18.35
CA PHE A 182 14.73 8.67 19.37
C PHE A 182 15.75 8.44 20.50
N PRO A 183 16.96 9.05 20.43
CA PRO A 183 18.08 8.73 21.32
C PRO A 183 17.76 8.95 22.81
N ASN A 184 16.70 9.73 23.10
CA ASN A 184 16.28 10.07 24.46
C ASN A 184 15.15 9.17 25.01
N THR A 185 14.74 8.11 24.30
CA THR A 185 13.64 7.23 24.73
C THR A 185 14.17 5.94 25.34
N GLN A 186 13.82 5.68 26.61
CA GLN A 186 14.29 4.52 27.35
C GLN A 186 13.28 3.35 27.31
N SER A 187 11.99 3.64 27.18
CA SER A 187 10.91 2.64 27.07
C SER A 187 10.11 2.76 25.77
N ASP A 188 9.32 1.71 25.45
CA ASP A 188 8.40 1.74 24.32
C ASP A 188 7.22 2.71 24.53
N GLU A 189 6.85 2.98 25.78
CA GLU A 189 5.87 4.00 26.14
C GLU A 189 6.40 5.41 25.83
N ASP A 190 7.66 5.69 26.19
CA ASP A 190 8.30 6.98 25.87
C ASP A 190 8.35 7.19 24.35
N ARG A 191 8.66 6.14 23.59
CA ARG A 191 8.65 6.17 22.13
C ARG A 191 7.25 6.44 21.58
N PHE A 192 6.24 5.81 22.14
CA PHE A 192 4.85 6.06 21.76
C PHE A 192 4.50 7.52 21.97
N TRP A 193 4.73 8.07 23.17
CA TRP A 193 4.41 9.45 23.49
C TRP A 193 5.21 10.47 22.68
N THR A 194 6.48 10.17 22.41
CA THR A 194 7.33 11.02 21.56
C THR A 194 6.73 11.13 20.15
N ILE A 195 6.36 10.00 19.55
CA ILE A 195 5.77 9.96 18.20
C ILE A 195 4.38 10.60 18.21
N PHE A 196 3.55 10.27 19.19
CA PHE A 196 2.22 10.86 19.32
C PHE A 196 2.31 12.38 19.40
N SER A 197 3.19 12.91 20.26
CA SER A 197 3.40 14.35 20.44
C SER A 197 3.96 15.02 19.17
N LEU A 198 4.84 14.34 18.44
CA LEU A 198 5.37 14.82 17.16
C LEU A 198 4.25 15.03 16.12
N PHE A 199 3.37 14.05 15.94
CA PHE A 199 2.23 14.16 15.02
C PHE A 199 1.17 15.14 15.53
N HIS A 200 0.88 15.13 16.83
CA HIS A 200 -0.09 16.04 17.48
C HIS A 200 0.36 17.51 17.46
N SER A 201 1.67 17.79 17.40
CA SER A 201 2.19 19.16 17.35
C SER A 201 2.39 19.69 15.92
N CYS A 202 2.16 18.86 14.89
CA CYS A 202 2.33 19.24 13.50
C CYS A 202 1.22 20.19 13.04
N LYS A 203 1.50 21.50 13.11
CA LYS A 203 0.59 22.59 12.68
C LYS A 203 0.79 23.00 11.23
N ASP A 204 1.97 22.71 10.67
CA ASP A 204 2.34 23.05 9.29
C ASP A 204 2.85 21.81 8.57
N PHE A 205 2.55 21.69 7.27
CA PHE A 205 3.08 20.63 6.40
C PHE A 205 4.60 20.73 6.23
N TYR A 206 5.15 21.94 6.37
CA TYR A 206 6.58 22.22 6.35
C TYR A 206 7.11 22.14 7.78
N ASN A 207 7.37 20.91 8.25
CA ASN A 207 8.00 20.67 9.54
C ASN A 207 9.37 20.03 9.30
N ASP A 208 10.44 20.65 9.80
CA ASP A 208 11.81 20.12 9.64
C ASP A 208 11.98 18.70 10.22
N ASN A 209 11.08 18.30 11.14
CA ASN A 209 11.08 16.99 11.77
C ASN A 209 10.18 15.95 11.06
N LEU A 210 9.29 16.37 10.16
CA LEU A 210 8.35 15.48 9.45
C LEU A 210 8.33 15.83 7.97
N ASN A 211 8.84 14.92 7.14
CA ASN A 211 8.71 15.01 5.69
C ASN A 211 7.59 14.09 5.21
N PHE A 212 6.45 14.66 4.84
CA PHE A 212 5.30 13.92 4.31
C PHE A 212 5.34 13.71 2.78
N THR A 213 6.39 14.19 2.12
CA THR A 213 6.64 13.98 0.69
C THR A 213 8.10 13.61 0.41
N PRO A 214 8.62 12.56 1.08
CA PRO A 214 10.04 12.20 0.96
C PRO A 214 10.43 11.96 -0.51
N PHE A 215 9.55 11.37 -1.31
CA PHE A 215 9.85 10.98 -2.69
C PHE A 215 9.59 12.06 -3.75
N MET A 216 8.89 13.15 -3.42
CA MET A 216 8.69 14.27 -4.37
C MET A 216 9.93 15.15 -4.48
N ARG A 217 10.69 15.27 -3.38
CA ARG A 217 11.86 16.16 -3.31
C ARG A 217 13.17 15.50 -3.76
N HIS A 218 13.17 14.20 -4.03
CA HIS A 218 14.35 13.50 -4.48
C HIS A 218 14.50 13.61 -6.01
N ASN A 219 15.65 14.10 -6.46
CA ASN A 219 16.07 14.09 -7.89
C ASN A 219 16.41 12.67 -8.40
N CYS A 220 16.05 11.62 -7.65
CA CYS A 220 16.38 10.23 -7.92
C CYS A 220 15.08 9.42 -7.95
N GLY A 221 14.72 8.89 -9.11
CA GLY A 221 13.56 8.02 -9.29
C GLY A 221 13.57 7.41 -10.69
N PRO A 222 12.77 6.37 -10.94
CA PRO A 222 12.69 5.75 -12.26
C PRO A 222 12.33 6.79 -13.34
N ALA A 223 12.87 6.66 -14.55
CA ALA A 223 12.62 7.64 -15.63
C ALA A 223 11.12 7.87 -15.94
N TRP A 224 10.27 6.88 -15.65
CA TRP A 224 8.81 6.96 -15.79
C TRP A 224 8.13 7.87 -14.73
N LEU A 225 8.83 8.23 -13.65
CA LEU A 225 8.38 9.22 -12.66
C LEU A 225 8.39 10.64 -13.24
N ALA A 226 9.32 10.94 -14.15
CA ALA A 226 9.54 12.27 -14.73
C ALA A 226 8.62 12.59 -15.93
N ASN A 227 8.01 11.58 -16.55
CA ASN A 227 7.23 11.73 -17.78
C ASN A 227 5.77 11.34 -17.52
N ARG A 228 4.93 12.27 -17.04
CA ARG A 228 3.58 11.94 -16.52
C ARG A 228 2.43 12.76 -17.08
N ASN A 229 1.34 12.04 -17.34
CA ASN A 229 -0.04 12.53 -17.32
C ASN A 229 -0.56 12.44 -15.87
N TRP A 230 -0.46 13.54 -15.12
CA TRP A 230 -0.76 13.62 -13.68
C TRP A 230 -2.22 13.35 -13.31
N THR A 231 -3.12 13.36 -14.29
CA THR A 231 -4.57 13.24 -14.11
C THR A 231 -4.98 11.97 -13.39
N ASN A 232 -4.45 10.80 -13.75
CA ASN A 232 -4.85 9.52 -13.12
C ASN A 232 -4.42 9.38 -11.65
N LEU A 233 -3.46 10.18 -11.21
CA LEU A 233 -2.90 10.15 -9.84
C LEU A 233 -3.61 11.11 -8.91
N LEU A 234 -4.16 12.19 -9.47
CA LEU A 234 -4.82 13.27 -8.76
C LEU A 234 -6.35 13.24 -8.92
N ALA A 235 -6.86 12.36 -9.77
CA ALA A 235 -8.30 12.15 -9.94
C ALA A 235 -8.89 11.37 -8.76
N VAL A 236 -10.12 11.77 -8.40
CA VAL A 236 -10.98 10.95 -7.55
C VAL A 236 -11.37 9.70 -8.31
N GLN A 237 -11.14 8.52 -7.74
CA GLN A 237 -11.47 7.26 -8.37
C GLN A 237 -11.90 6.22 -7.34
N ILE A 238 -12.67 5.24 -7.81
CA ILE A 238 -13.05 4.07 -7.03
C ILE A 238 -11.99 2.99 -7.27
N ILE A 239 -11.37 2.49 -6.21
CA ILE A 239 -10.45 1.37 -6.27
C ILE A 239 -11.23 0.11 -5.88
N PRO A 240 -11.38 -0.89 -6.78
CA PRO A 240 -12.00 -2.15 -6.44
C PRO A 240 -11.10 -2.94 -5.49
N THR A 241 -11.70 -3.48 -4.43
CA THR A 241 -11.07 -4.35 -3.45
C THR A 241 -11.37 -5.80 -3.82
N GLY A 242 -10.33 -6.55 -4.20
CA GLY A 242 -10.43 -7.99 -4.41
C GLY A 242 -10.54 -8.41 -5.88
N LEU A 243 -9.95 -9.56 -6.17
CA LEU A 243 -10.28 -10.40 -7.33
C LEU A 243 -11.53 -11.24 -6.96
N PRO A 244 -12.66 -11.11 -7.66
CA PRO A 244 -13.85 -11.93 -7.39
C PRO A 244 -13.62 -13.35 -7.91
N GLN A 245 -12.94 -14.16 -7.11
CA GLN A 245 -12.68 -15.56 -7.45
C GLN A 245 -13.85 -16.47 -7.03
N HIS A 246 -14.74 -16.00 -6.15
CA HIS A 246 -15.90 -16.76 -5.69
C HIS A 246 -17.20 -15.96 -5.82
N LYS A 247 -18.23 -16.60 -6.42
CA LYS A 247 -19.61 -16.08 -6.63
C LYS A 247 -20.34 -15.56 -5.37
N LYS A 248 -19.74 -15.68 -4.17
CA LYS A 248 -20.32 -15.27 -2.89
C LYS A 248 -19.61 -14.09 -2.22
N GLU A 249 -18.48 -13.61 -2.74
CA GLU A 249 -17.79 -12.46 -2.16
C GLU A 249 -18.43 -11.16 -2.64
N ARG A 250 -18.72 -10.26 -1.69
CA ARG A 250 -19.23 -8.92 -2.01
C ARG A 250 -18.08 -8.10 -2.56
N PHE A 251 -18.28 -7.48 -3.72
CA PHE A 251 -17.41 -6.43 -4.21
C PHE A 251 -17.25 -5.36 -3.14
N LYS A 252 -16.04 -5.22 -2.63
CA LYS A 252 -15.66 -4.08 -1.80
C LYS A 252 -15.06 -3.02 -2.72
N VAL A 253 -15.31 -1.76 -2.40
CA VAL A 253 -14.77 -0.63 -3.16
C VAL A 253 -14.32 0.43 -2.19
N THR A 254 -13.20 1.06 -2.50
CA THR A 254 -12.60 2.10 -1.68
C THR A 254 -12.47 3.40 -2.48
N LEU A 255 -12.97 4.50 -1.93
CA LEU A 255 -12.83 5.81 -2.54
C LEU A 255 -11.39 6.31 -2.36
N TYR A 256 -10.71 6.57 -3.48
CA TYR A 256 -9.45 7.29 -3.50
C TYR A 256 -9.71 8.76 -3.86
N ALA A 257 -9.46 9.64 -2.89
CA ALA A 257 -9.71 11.08 -2.99
C ALA A 257 -8.42 11.87 -2.69
N PRO A 258 -7.45 11.91 -3.61
CA PRO A 258 -6.14 12.55 -3.39
C PRO A 258 -6.23 14.06 -3.19
N HIS A 259 -7.34 14.69 -3.60
CA HIS A 259 -7.56 16.10 -3.34
C HIS A 259 -7.60 16.42 -1.84
N PHE A 260 -7.98 15.49 -0.96
CA PHE A 260 -7.94 15.69 0.49
C PHE A 260 -6.52 15.89 1.02
N THR A 261 -5.52 15.30 0.36
CA THR A 261 -4.10 15.37 0.72
C THR A 261 -3.29 16.23 -0.26
N ALA A 262 -3.93 16.95 -1.20
CA ALA A 262 -3.23 17.74 -2.21
C ALA A 262 -2.22 18.74 -1.61
N ARG A 263 -2.52 19.33 -0.44
CA ARG A 263 -1.61 20.24 0.29
C ARG A 263 -0.31 19.57 0.72
N GLN A 264 -0.32 18.27 1.00
CA GLN A 264 0.87 17.47 1.28
C GLN A 264 1.82 17.50 0.07
N LEU A 265 1.28 17.34 -1.14
CA LEU A 265 2.02 17.30 -2.40
C LEU A 265 2.37 18.69 -2.96
N GLU A 266 2.27 19.74 -2.14
CA GLU A 266 2.48 21.14 -2.54
C GLU A 266 1.51 21.62 -3.64
N PHE A 267 0.45 20.86 -3.92
CA PHE A 267 -0.63 21.30 -4.79
C PHE A 267 -1.59 22.21 -4.03
N SER A 268 -1.96 23.31 -4.66
CA SER A 268 -3.01 24.18 -4.15
C SER A 268 -4.36 23.48 -4.30
N GLN A 269 -5.10 23.33 -3.20
CA GLN A 269 -6.52 22.98 -3.27
C GLN A 269 -7.25 24.20 -3.84
N VAL A 270 -7.67 24.13 -5.10
CA VAL A 270 -8.77 25.00 -5.56
C VAL A 270 -9.98 24.64 -4.69
N ILE A 271 -10.74 25.63 -4.23
CA ILE A 271 -12.01 25.42 -3.51
C ILE A 271 -12.75 24.30 -4.26
N PRO A 272 -13.05 23.15 -3.64
CA PRO A 272 -13.75 22.10 -4.33
C PRO A 272 -15.02 22.73 -4.90
N SER A 273 -15.15 22.70 -6.23
CA SER A 273 -16.43 23.05 -6.85
C SER A 273 -17.48 22.24 -6.09
N PRO A 274 -18.54 22.88 -5.56
CA PRO A 274 -19.54 22.16 -4.78
C PRO A 274 -19.94 20.91 -5.55
N LEU A 275 -20.05 19.78 -4.85
CA LEU A 275 -20.61 18.55 -5.39
C LEU A 275 -21.85 18.94 -6.21
N PRO A 276 -21.96 18.53 -7.49
CA PRO A 276 -23.07 18.89 -8.35
C PRO A 276 -24.38 18.71 -7.57
N GLN A 277 -25.03 19.82 -7.25
CA GLN A 277 -26.42 19.81 -6.82
C GLN A 277 -27.26 19.60 -8.07
N ASN A 278 -27.27 18.38 -8.62
CA ASN A 278 -28.36 17.82 -9.42
C ASN A 278 -28.03 16.45 -9.99
N SER A 279 -28.85 15.48 -9.56
CA SER A 279 -29.37 14.25 -10.23
C SER A 279 -28.48 13.27 -11.00
N ASP A 280 -27.27 13.59 -11.45
CA ASP A 280 -26.45 12.63 -12.19
C ASP A 280 -25.41 11.94 -11.29
N PRO A 281 -25.40 10.59 -11.21
CA PRO A 281 -24.43 9.86 -10.40
C PRO A 281 -23.01 10.01 -10.97
N PHE A 282 -22.04 10.27 -10.08
CA PHE A 282 -20.61 10.37 -10.42
C PHE A 282 -20.03 9.14 -11.12
N CYS A 283 -20.67 7.98 -10.97
CA CYS A 283 -20.31 6.71 -11.58
C CYS A 283 -21.59 5.93 -11.92
N HIS A 284 -21.74 5.53 -13.18
CA HIS A 284 -22.67 4.46 -13.55
C HIS A 284 -22.04 3.13 -13.21
N ILE A 285 -22.45 2.53 -12.08
CA ILE A 285 -22.16 1.13 -11.80
C ILE A 285 -23.36 0.33 -12.30
N THR A 286 -23.26 -0.16 -13.54
CA THR A 286 -24.24 -1.10 -14.08
C THR A 286 -23.98 -2.48 -13.46
N LEU A 287 -24.67 -2.79 -12.36
CA LEU A 287 -24.71 -4.15 -11.84
C LEU A 287 -25.62 -4.98 -12.76
N THR A 288 -25.03 -5.69 -13.71
CA THR A 288 -25.76 -6.73 -14.45
C THR A 288 -25.98 -7.92 -13.54
N SER A 289 -27.24 -8.21 -13.22
CA SER A 289 -27.71 -9.40 -12.49
C SER A 289 -27.53 -10.68 -13.30
#